data_AF-A0A1G1HRF4-F1
#
_entry.id   AF-A0A1G1HRF4-F1
#
_cell.length_a   1.000
_cell.length_b   1.000
_cell.length_c   1.000
_cell.angle_alpha   90.00
_cell.angle_beta   90.00
_cell.angle_gamma   90.00
#
_symmetry.space_group_name_H-M   'P 1'
#
loop_
_entity.id
_entity.type
_entity.pdbx_description
1 polymer ?
#
loop_
_entity_poly.entity_id
_entity_poly.type
_entity_poly.pdbx_seq_one_letter_code
_entity_poly.pdbx_strand_id
1 'polypeptide(L)'
;MSEYTEKLKKIDDLIKIAQTVDKYSTCQDLYEFLGIKNNEATIDEIRSAINNNHKFFHPKQDNPKWEKLAKEFLAVRPVIDYILINNRKEYDEVLKNRKIKELYRHYLSRTKFDKKLDSNEKRDLIDEGKELGLSGEEVIVLIKQWLDETGVKEVREVENKSDDDSSTKTPDDLVGKTYYEILGVPENADYAQIKDAYDKEHKKYIDARNKAVASARFFIITEGWECLKDPVKRKDYDAKLKIKREDNSKFSTVLDFRSGENAKSLLEAANLIDKYWDEGKRKLTTGDLAGWLGRNGNSVLADEVRAIEQTEENKDIALEKVIQALKVGKEKPAIKIEPSALEIGRIEWGKSIVKTIKILNDGARGYLYGDVNVFPSIKGVAFSQNKIGLFPGQYHEIEVQIDARNIPINKYNIKMSFATNANSTEVPFSFRVSSSIARMIGRSVLAGLVFGGALGFVRKITHTILSTFSPSFKGSELMDWVSWSNLDKILLSGSFGKDALRMLIVTVIAGIFLGIIGGGTYYLVRMTKIDFK
;
A
#
# COMPACT_ATOMS: atom_id res chain seq x y z
N MET A 1 18.97 -30.61 -34.20
CA MET A 1 18.68 -29.26 -33.64
C MET A 1 19.79 -28.33 -34.08
N SER A 2 19.49 -27.09 -34.47
CA SER A 2 20.54 -26.14 -34.86
C SER A 2 21.44 -25.81 -33.67
N GLU A 3 22.70 -25.45 -33.92
CA GLU A 3 23.67 -25.04 -32.88
C GLU A 3 23.11 -23.92 -31.99
N TYR A 4 22.34 -23.00 -32.58
CA TYR A 4 21.62 -21.93 -31.88
C TYR A 4 20.55 -22.45 -30.91
N THR A 5 19.79 -23.48 -31.30
CA THR A 5 18.73 -24.08 -30.45
C THR A 5 19.32 -24.74 -29.21
N GLU A 6 20.48 -25.40 -29.34
CA GLU A 6 21.17 -26.01 -28.20
C GLU A 6 21.68 -24.95 -27.21
N LYS A 7 22.19 -23.84 -27.74
CA LYS A 7 22.65 -22.68 -26.95
C LYS A 7 21.50 -21.98 -26.23
N LEU A 8 20.35 -21.81 -26.88
CA LEU A 8 19.13 -21.31 -26.25
C LEU A 8 18.68 -22.17 -25.06
N LYS A 9 18.76 -23.51 -25.19
CA LYS A 9 18.40 -24.40 -24.09
C LYS A 9 19.25 -24.16 -22.84
N LYS A 10 20.55 -23.89 -23.02
CA LYS A 10 21.46 -23.54 -21.91
C LYS A 10 21.07 -22.22 -21.23
N ILE A 11 20.56 -21.24 -22.00
CA ILE A 11 19.99 -20.01 -21.43
C ILE A 11 18.72 -20.31 -20.63
N ASP A 12 17.79 -21.09 -21.19
CA ASP A 12 16.54 -21.42 -20.48
C ASP A 12 16.81 -22.17 -19.17
N ASP A 13 17.81 -23.07 -19.16
CA ASP A 13 18.20 -23.79 -17.95
C ASP A 13 18.88 -22.86 -16.92
N LEU A 14 19.69 -21.89 -17.37
CA LEU A 14 20.22 -20.83 -16.51
C LEU A 14 19.08 -20.00 -15.86
N ILE A 15 18.07 -19.58 -16.64
CA ILE A 15 16.94 -18.79 -16.11
C ILE A 15 16.13 -19.59 -15.09
N LYS A 16 15.85 -20.88 -15.35
CA LYS A 16 15.19 -21.76 -14.37
C LYS A 16 15.98 -21.87 -13.07
N ILE A 17 17.30 -21.99 -13.16
CA ILE A 17 18.16 -22.03 -11.97
C ILE A 17 18.12 -20.67 -11.25
N ALA A 18 18.13 -19.56 -11.99
CA ALA A 18 18.03 -18.22 -11.41
C ALA A 18 16.74 -18.03 -10.61
N GLN A 19 15.60 -18.49 -11.14
CA GLN A 19 14.29 -18.40 -10.49
C GLN A 19 14.22 -19.13 -9.13
N THR A 20 15.13 -20.07 -8.84
CA THR A 20 15.21 -20.73 -7.53
C THR A 20 15.82 -19.85 -6.43
N VAL A 21 16.34 -18.67 -6.80
CA VAL A 21 16.94 -17.71 -5.88
C VAL A 21 16.04 -16.49 -5.78
N ASP A 22 15.67 -16.06 -4.55
CA ASP A 22 14.71 -14.98 -4.28
C ASP A 22 14.92 -13.71 -5.12
N LYS A 23 16.18 -13.35 -5.40
CA LYS A 23 16.53 -12.16 -6.17
C LYS A 23 16.02 -12.20 -7.62
N TYR A 24 15.89 -13.38 -8.20
CA TYR A 24 15.54 -13.60 -9.61
C TYR A 24 14.27 -14.45 -9.77
N SER A 25 13.45 -14.56 -8.73
CA SER A 25 12.25 -15.42 -8.74
C SER A 25 11.22 -15.04 -9.80
N THR A 26 11.18 -13.76 -10.21
CA THR A 26 10.29 -13.23 -11.26
C THR A 26 10.96 -13.10 -12.62
N CYS A 27 12.25 -13.44 -12.73
CA CYS A 27 13.04 -13.27 -13.95
C CYS A 27 12.54 -14.21 -15.06
N GLN A 28 12.16 -13.67 -16.22
CA GLN A 28 11.61 -14.45 -17.33
C GLN A 28 12.58 -14.66 -18.49
N ASP A 29 13.52 -13.74 -18.68
CA ASP A 29 14.46 -13.79 -19.80
C ASP A 29 15.88 -13.29 -19.43
N LEU A 30 16.78 -13.34 -20.41
CA LEU A 30 18.18 -12.99 -20.23
C LEU A 30 18.40 -11.49 -20.05
N TYR A 31 17.50 -10.63 -20.55
CA TYR A 31 17.57 -9.19 -20.34
C TYR A 31 17.28 -8.84 -18.89
N GLU A 32 16.21 -9.41 -18.33
CA GLU A 32 15.87 -9.25 -16.91
C GLU A 32 16.97 -9.82 -16.00
N PHE A 33 17.52 -10.99 -16.36
CA PHE A 33 18.59 -11.62 -15.60
C PHE A 33 19.84 -10.73 -15.50
N LEU A 34 20.21 -10.11 -16.62
CA LEU A 34 21.36 -9.20 -16.69
C LEU A 34 21.05 -7.79 -16.17
N GLY A 35 19.77 -7.45 -15.97
CA GLY A 35 19.32 -6.14 -15.52
C GLY A 35 19.38 -5.07 -16.62
N ILE A 36 19.08 -5.44 -17.87
CA ILE A 36 19.16 -4.58 -19.05
C ILE A 36 17.75 -4.33 -19.59
N LYS A 37 17.47 -3.10 -20.05
CA LYS A 37 16.22 -2.81 -20.76
C LYS A 37 16.22 -3.52 -22.12
N ASN A 38 15.16 -4.30 -22.36
CA ASN A 38 14.99 -5.12 -23.56
C ASN A 38 15.02 -4.25 -24.84
N ASN A 39 15.54 -4.80 -25.95
CA ASN A 39 15.54 -4.21 -27.31
C ASN A 39 16.20 -2.84 -27.55
N GLU A 40 16.66 -2.12 -26.51
CA GLU A 40 17.23 -0.77 -26.65
C GLU A 40 18.72 -0.66 -26.28
N ALA A 41 19.26 -1.64 -25.55
CA ALA A 41 20.64 -1.56 -25.06
C ALA A 41 21.69 -1.70 -26.17
N THR A 42 22.76 -0.92 -26.07
CA THR A 42 23.94 -1.00 -26.96
C THR A 42 24.78 -2.25 -26.65
N ILE A 43 25.61 -2.68 -27.61
CA ILE A 43 26.53 -3.83 -27.42
C ILE A 43 27.47 -3.58 -26.23
N ASP A 44 27.88 -2.33 -26.00
CA ASP A 44 28.76 -1.96 -24.88
C ASP A 44 28.06 -2.05 -23.53
N GLU A 45 26.78 -1.66 -23.46
CA GLU A 45 25.95 -1.85 -22.25
C GLU A 45 25.73 -3.33 -21.95
N ILE A 46 25.49 -4.15 -22.97
CA ILE A 46 25.36 -5.61 -22.84
C ILE A 46 26.67 -6.22 -22.30
N ARG A 47 27.81 -5.88 -22.89
CA ARG A 47 29.14 -6.33 -22.41
C ARG A 47 29.41 -5.87 -20.98
N SER A 48 29.07 -4.63 -20.66
CA SER A 48 29.20 -4.08 -19.31
C SER A 48 28.35 -4.85 -18.30
N ALA A 49 27.09 -5.14 -18.63
CA ALA A 49 26.19 -5.92 -17.80
C ALA A 49 26.65 -7.38 -17.60
N ILE A 50 27.14 -8.04 -18.65
CA ILE A 50 27.74 -9.38 -18.56
C ILE A 50 28.97 -9.34 -17.63
N ASN A 51 29.82 -8.33 -17.76
CA ASN A 51 31.02 -8.18 -16.93
C ASN A 51 30.70 -7.83 -15.47
N ASN A 52 29.67 -7.04 -15.22
CA ASN A 52 29.21 -6.72 -13.85
C ASN A 52 28.64 -7.96 -13.17
N ASN A 53 27.83 -8.76 -13.90
CA ASN A 53 27.34 -10.04 -13.39
C ASN A 53 28.49 -11.03 -13.17
N HIS A 54 29.50 -11.07 -14.04
CA HIS A 54 30.72 -11.86 -13.81
C HIS A 54 31.42 -11.46 -12.51
N LYS A 55 31.65 -10.16 -12.27
CA LYS A 55 32.23 -9.67 -11.00
C LYS A 55 31.38 -10.04 -9.78
N PHE A 56 30.06 -10.11 -9.94
CA PHE A 56 29.14 -10.50 -8.87
C PHE A 56 29.17 -12.01 -8.57
N PHE A 57 29.18 -12.86 -9.60
CA PHE A 57 29.07 -14.32 -9.46
C PHE A 57 30.41 -15.02 -9.25
N HIS A 58 31.51 -14.50 -9.81
CA HIS A 58 32.85 -15.08 -9.67
C HIS A 58 33.27 -15.36 -8.21
N PRO A 59 33.09 -14.44 -7.24
CA PRO A 59 33.44 -14.71 -5.84
C PRO A 59 32.40 -15.54 -5.07
N LYS A 60 31.30 -15.97 -5.70
CA LYS A 60 30.17 -16.66 -5.05
C LYS A 60 30.05 -18.14 -5.42
N GLN A 61 31.07 -18.70 -6.09
CA GLN A 61 31.09 -20.10 -6.50
C GLN A 61 31.03 -21.08 -5.32
N ASP A 62 31.52 -20.68 -4.15
CA ASP A 62 31.52 -21.48 -2.92
C ASP A 62 30.48 -21.01 -1.89
N ASN A 63 29.59 -20.08 -2.27
CA ASN A 63 28.53 -19.60 -1.38
C ASN A 63 27.29 -20.51 -1.51
N PRO A 64 26.81 -21.17 -0.45
CA PRO A 64 25.70 -22.14 -0.56
C PRO A 64 24.41 -21.58 -1.16
N LYS A 65 24.13 -20.27 -0.99
CA LYS A 65 22.96 -19.61 -1.57
C LYS A 65 23.10 -19.39 -3.08
N TRP A 66 24.31 -19.20 -3.57
CA TRP A 66 24.59 -18.75 -4.93
C TRP A 66 25.38 -19.75 -5.78
N GLU A 67 25.94 -20.80 -5.17
CA GLU A 67 26.91 -21.73 -5.76
C GLU A 67 26.42 -22.28 -7.10
N LYS A 68 25.20 -22.84 -7.13
CA LYS A 68 24.61 -23.45 -8.32
C LYS A 68 24.45 -22.42 -9.46
N LEU A 69 23.88 -21.26 -9.15
CA LEU A 69 23.64 -20.20 -10.13
C LEU A 69 24.97 -19.55 -10.61
N ALA A 70 25.93 -19.36 -9.71
CA ALA A 70 27.22 -18.77 -10.00
C ALA A 70 28.04 -19.67 -10.94
N LYS A 71 28.09 -20.98 -10.65
CA LYS A 71 28.77 -21.96 -11.52
C LYS A 71 28.10 -22.03 -12.90
N GLU A 72 26.77 -22.07 -12.94
CA GLU A 72 26.02 -22.12 -14.21
C GLU A 72 26.24 -20.85 -15.04
N PHE A 73 26.13 -19.66 -14.44
CA PHE A 73 26.36 -18.40 -15.14
C PHE A 73 27.76 -18.33 -15.76
N LEU A 74 28.79 -18.73 -15.02
CA LEU A 74 30.17 -18.72 -15.51
C LEU A 74 30.38 -19.69 -16.68
N ALA A 75 29.75 -20.87 -16.63
CA ALA A 75 29.80 -21.86 -17.71
C ALA A 75 29.06 -21.39 -18.97
N VAL A 76 27.92 -20.71 -18.80
CA VAL A 76 27.04 -20.26 -19.89
C VAL A 76 27.41 -18.86 -20.40
N ARG A 77 28.34 -18.15 -19.76
CA ARG A 77 28.79 -16.80 -20.18
C ARG A 77 29.18 -16.68 -21.67
N PRO A 78 29.97 -17.60 -22.27
CA PRO A 78 30.26 -17.53 -23.71
C PRO A 78 29.02 -17.71 -24.59
N VAL A 79 28.00 -18.42 -24.08
CA VAL A 79 26.72 -18.62 -24.76
C VAL A 79 25.85 -17.36 -24.67
N ILE A 80 25.84 -16.68 -23.52
CA ILE A 80 25.19 -15.36 -23.34
C ILE A 80 25.78 -14.35 -24.33
N ASP A 81 27.10 -14.31 -24.45
CA ASP A 81 27.82 -13.44 -25.39
C ASP A 81 27.40 -13.76 -26.84
N TYR A 82 27.45 -15.03 -27.24
CA TYR A 82 27.01 -15.47 -28.56
C TYR A 82 25.54 -15.12 -28.88
N ILE A 83 24.64 -15.21 -27.90
CA ILE A 83 23.22 -14.92 -28.10
C ILE A 83 22.97 -13.42 -28.18
N LEU A 84 23.46 -12.63 -27.23
CA LEU A 84 23.12 -11.21 -27.16
C LEU A 84 23.99 -10.30 -28.03
N ILE A 85 25.19 -10.75 -28.44
CA ILE A 85 26.08 -9.98 -29.30
C ILE A 85 25.94 -10.41 -30.76
N ASN A 86 25.94 -11.72 -31.03
CA ASN A 86 26.01 -12.20 -32.40
C ASN A 86 24.63 -12.56 -32.99
N ASN A 87 23.65 -12.96 -32.17
CA ASN A 87 22.36 -13.49 -32.63
C ASN A 87 21.18 -12.85 -31.86
N ARG A 88 21.31 -11.54 -31.61
CA ARG A 88 20.35 -10.81 -30.76
C ARG A 88 18.97 -10.76 -31.40
N LYS A 89 18.90 -10.50 -32.70
CA LYS A 89 17.63 -10.39 -33.42
C LYS A 89 16.85 -11.71 -33.37
N GLU A 90 17.54 -12.83 -33.55
CA GLU A 90 16.96 -14.16 -33.42
C GLU A 90 16.46 -14.42 -31.99
N TYR A 91 17.15 -13.89 -30.98
CA TYR A 91 16.72 -14.01 -29.58
C TYR A 91 15.47 -13.18 -29.29
N ASP A 92 15.44 -11.94 -29.78
CA ASP A 92 14.30 -11.02 -29.64
C ASP A 92 13.04 -11.59 -30.32
N GLU A 93 13.20 -12.23 -31.48
CA GLU A 93 12.14 -12.97 -32.16
C GLU A 93 11.64 -14.16 -31.34
N VAL A 94 12.53 -14.92 -30.70
CA VAL A 94 12.14 -16.03 -29.81
C VAL A 94 11.32 -15.52 -28.62
N LEU A 95 11.73 -14.41 -27.99
CA LEU A 95 10.97 -13.80 -26.89
C LEU A 95 9.61 -13.32 -27.35
N LYS A 96 9.54 -12.65 -28.51
CA LYS A 96 8.29 -12.22 -29.13
C LYS A 96 7.37 -13.41 -29.41
N ASN A 97 7.89 -14.50 -29.96
CA ASN A 97 7.12 -15.72 -30.26
C ASN A 97 6.59 -16.41 -29.00
N ARG A 98 7.32 -16.37 -27.88
CA ARG A 98 6.83 -16.89 -26.58
C ARG A 98 5.58 -16.13 -26.12
N LYS A 99 5.62 -14.79 -26.19
CA LYS A 99 4.49 -13.91 -25.85
C LYS A 99 3.28 -14.16 -26.76
N ILE A 100 3.51 -14.25 -28.07
CA ILE A 100 2.47 -14.56 -29.06
C ILE A 100 1.83 -15.92 -28.76
N LYS A 101 2.62 -16.94 -28.40
CA LYS A 101 2.12 -18.28 -28.08
C LYS A 101 1.29 -18.30 -26.80
N GLU A 102 1.66 -17.51 -25.80
CA GLU A 102 0.88 -17.34 -24.58
C GLU A 102 -0.46 -16.67 -24.88
N LEU A 103 -0.44 -15.55 -25.61
CA LEU A 103 -1.65 -14.86 -26.04
C LEU A 103 -2.55 -15.75 -26.92
N TYR A 104 -1.96 -16.60 -27.77
CA TYR A 104 -2.71 -17.58 -28.56
C TYR A 104 -3.42 -18.63 -27.70
N ARG A 105 -2.83 -19.06 -26.58
CA ARG A 105 -3.52 -19.95 -25.64
C ARG A 105 -4.71 -19.26 -25.00
N HIS A 106 -4.57 -17.98 -24.67
CA HIS A 106 -5.68 -17.19 -24.15
C HIS A 106 -6.77 -17.09 -25.21
N TYR A 107 -6.43 -16.72 -26.45
CA TYR A 107 -7.34 -16.76 -27.60
C TYR A 107 -8.08 -18.10 -27.72
N LEU A 108 -7.36 -19.23 -27.73
CA LEU A 108 -7.98 -20.56 -27.82
C LEU A 108 -8.90 -20.84 -26.64
N SER A 109 -8.53 -20.45 -25.42
CA SER A 109 -9.40 -20.60 -24.25
C SER A 109 -10.71 -19.82 -24.40
N ARG A 110 -10.68 -18.73 -25.18
CA ARG A 110 -11.84 -17.87 -25.45
C ARG A 110 -12.78 -18.49 -26.46
N THR A 111 -12.23 -19.07 -27.51
CA THR A 111 -12.99 -19.43 -28.72
C THR A 111 -13.28 -20.92 -28.84
N LYS A 112 -12.76 -21.74 -27.90
CA LYS A 112 -12.84 -23.21 -27.95
C LYS A 112 -14.27 -23.76 -28.00
N PHE A 113 -15.23 -23.13 -27.32
CA PHE A 113 -16.55 -23.72 -27.11
C PHE A 113 -17.60 -23.26 -28.13
N ASP A 114 -17.62 -21.99 -28.49
CA ASP A 114 -18.68 -21.38 -29.31
C ASP A 114 -18.20 -20.97 -30.72
N LYS A 115 -16.89 -21.06 -30.97
CA LYS A 115 -16.22 -20.61 -32.20
C LYS A 115 -16.58 -19.16 -32.58
N LYS A 116 -16.78 -18.32 -31.57
CA LYS A 116 -17.02 -16.88 -31.73
C LYS A 116 -16.01 -16.09 -30.93
N LEU A 117 -15.77 -14.86 -31.36
CA LEU A 117 -15.01 -13.87 -30.60
C LEU A 117 -15.83 -12.59 -30.57
N ASP A 118 -16.31 -12.21 -29.39
CA ASP A 118 -17.07 -10.97 -29.22
C ASP A 118 -16.18 -9.73 -29.09
N SER A 119 -16.81 -8.56 -29.06
CA SER A 119 -16.11 -7.27 -29.07
C SER A 119 -15.36 -6.97 -27.77
N ASN A 120 -15.83 -7.50 -26.64
CA ASN A 120 -15.19 -7.33 -25.33
C ASN A 120 -14.02 -8.31 -25.19
N GLU A 121 -14.20 -9.59 -25.56
CA GLU A 121 -13.15 -10.59 -25.56
C GLU A 121 -11.98 -10.22 -26.49
N LYS A 122 -12.30 -9.60 -27.62
CA LYS A 122 -11.31 -9.02 -28.54
C LYS A 122 -10.56 -7.85 -27.90
N ARG A 123 -11.26 -6.96 -27.18
CA ARG A 123 -10.63 -5.85 -26.44
C ARG A 123 -9.69 -6.39 -25.35
N ASP A 124 -10.15 -7.37 -24.59
CA ASP A 124 -9.37 -8.02 -23.54
C ASP A 124 -8.11 -8.71 -24.11
N LEU A 125 -8.20 -9.35 -25.28
CA LEU A 125 -7.01 -9.94 -25.93
C LEU A 125 -6.01 -8.88 -26.38
N ILE A 126 -6.51 -7.73 -26.83
CA ILE A 126 -5.66 -6.59 -27.21
C ILE A 126 -4.94 -6.03 -25.98
N ASP A 127 -5.65 -5.87 -24.86
CA ASP A 127 -5.07 -5.33 -23.64
C ASP A 127 -4.07 -6.31 -23.00
N GLU A 128 -4.38 -7.61 -22.95
CA GLU A 128 -3.41 -8.64 -22.53
C GLU A 128 -2.17 -8.68 -23.42
N GLY A 129 -2.35 -8.52 -24.74
CA GLY A 129 -1.22 -8.42 -25.66
C GLY A 129 -0.33 -7.22 -25.37
N LYS A 130 -0.90 -6.07 -24.97
CA LYS A 130 -0.14 -4.90 -24.53
C LYS A 130 0.58 -5.14 -23.21
N GLU A 131 -0.04 -5.82 -22.25
CA GLU A 131 0.60 -6.19 -20.98
C GLU A 131 1.80 -7.12 -21.19
N LEU A 132 1.71 -8.04 -22.16
CA LEU A 132 2.84 -8.87 -22.59
C LEU A 132 3.91 -8.08 -23.38
N GLY A 133 3.67 -6.81 -23.69
CA GLY A 133 4.61 -5.92 -24.39
C GLY A 133 4.58 -6.05 -25.92
N LEU A 134 3.45 -6.48 -26.51
CA LEU A 134 3.17 -6.39 -27.94
C LEU A 134 2.44 -5.08 -28.25
N SER A 135 2.56 -4.52 -29.45
CA SER A 135 1.76 -3.36 -29.83
C SER A 135 0.30 -3.75 -30.10
N GLY A 136 -0.65 -2.86 -29.81
CA GLY A 136 -2.06 -3.12 -30.07
C GLY A 136 -2.36 -3.43 -31.54
N GLU A 137 -1.64 -2.82 -32.47
CA GLU A 137 -1.77 -3.07 -33.91
C GLU A 137 -1.30 -4.49 -34.28
N GLU A 138 -0.16 -4.93 -33.75
CA GLU A 138 0.34 -6.29 -33.96
C GLU A 138 -0.65 -7.33 -33.42
N VAL A 139 -1.23 -7.09 -32.25
CA VAL A 139 -2.22 -8.00 -31.65
C VAL A 139 -3.49 -8.09 -32.50
N ILE A 140 -3.97 -6.98 -33.06
CA ILE A 140 -5.11 -6.99 -33.97
C ILE A 140 -4.83 -7.81 -35.22
N VAL A 141 -3.62 -7.72 -35.79
CA VAL A 141 -3.21 -8.53 -36.94
C VAL A 141 -3.17 -10.01 -36.58
N LEU A 142 -2.59 -10.36 -35.42
CA LEU A 142 -2.55 -11.74 -34.92
C LEU A 142 -3.95 -12.32 -34.70
N ILE A 143 -4.84 -11.56 -34.09
CA ILE A 143 -6.24 -11.99 -33.88
C ILE A 143 -6.92 -12.28 -35.22
N LYS A 144 -6.77 -11.40 -36.22
CA LYS A 144 -7.32 -11.65 -37.56
C LYS A 144 -6.77 -12.94 -38.17
N GLN A 145 -5.46 -13.13 -38.11
CA GLN A 145 -4.82 -14.36 -38.58
C GLN A 145 -5.37 -15.60 -37.87
N TRP A 146 -5.53 -15.55 -36.54
CA TRP A 146 -6.06 -16.67 -35.78
C TRP A 146 -7.53 -16.95 -36.08
N LEU A 147 -8.35 -15.92 -36.31
CA LEU A 147 -9.74 -16.07 -36.75
C LEU A 147 -9.81 -16.84 -38.08
N ASP A 148 -8.95 -16.46 -39.03
CA ASP A 148 -8.85 -17.10 -40.35
C ASP A 148 -8.36 -18.56 -40.23
N GLU A 149 -7.33 -18.81 -39.41
CA GLU A 149 -6.75 -20.16 -39.19
C GLU A 149 -7.70 -21.12 -38.46
N THR A 150 -8.49 -20.62 -37.52
CA THR A 150 -9.36 -21.45 -36.66
C THR A 150 -10.82 -21.50 -37.13
N GLY A 151 -11.21 -20.67 -38.10
CA GLY A 151 -12.58 -20.57 -38.61
C GLY A 151 -13.57 -19.98 -37.60
N VAL A 152 -13.08 -19.21 -36.64
CA VAL A 152 -13.88 -18.52 -35.61
C VAL A 152 -14.50 -17.26 -36.21
N LYS A 153 -15.77 -16.98 -35.89
CA LYS A 153 -16.47 -15.79 -36.41
C LYS A 153 -16.38 -14.65 -35.42
N GLU A 154 -15.89 -13.49 -35.88
CA GLU A 154 -15.99 -12.25 -35.10
C GLU A 154 -17.46 -11.79 -35.08
N VAL A 155 -18.01 -11.62 -33.87
CA VAL A 155 -19.39 -11.15 -33.67
C VAL A 155 -19.33 -9.70 -33.21
N ARG A 156 -19.87 -8.80 -34.03
CA ARG A 156 -20.12 -7.42 -33.62
C ARG A 156 -21.35 -7.42 -32.73
N GLU A 157 -21.22 -6.91 -31.51
CA GLU A 157 -22.40 -6.59 -30.70
C GLU A 157 -23.20 -5.54 -31.48
N VAL A 158 -24.37 -5.95 -31.98
CA VAL A 158 -25.35 -4.98 -32.46
C VAL A 158 -25.93 -4.34 -31.20
N GLU A 159 -25.70 -3.04 -31.02
CA GLU A 159 -26.42 -2.22 -30.06
C GLU A 159 -27.91 -2.16 -30.44
N ASN A 160 -28.65 -3.25 -30.17
CA ASN A 160 -30.10 -3.21 -30.12
C ASN A 160 -30.51 -3.17 -28.66
N LYS A 161 -30.73 -1.95 -28.17
CA LYS A 161 -31.64 -1.67 -27.05
C LYS A 161 -33.05 -2.09 -27.44
N SER A 162 -33.37 -3.37 -27.26
CA SER A 162 -34.73 -3.91 -27.11
C SER A 162 -34.63 -5.43 -27.11
N ASP A 163 -34.31 -5.99 -25.95
CA ASP A 163 -34.98 -7.12 -25.33
C ASP A 163 -34.20 -7.47 -24.05
N ASP A 164 -34.93 -7.66 -22.97
CA ASP A 164 -34.43 -7.89 -21.61
C ASP A 164 -33.72 -9.25 -21.52
N ASP A 165 -32.50 -9.37 -22.05
CA ASP A 165 -31.66 -10.53 -21.79
C ASP A 165 -30.97 -10.36 -20.44
N SER A 166 -31.46 -11.11 -19.45
CA SER A 166 -30.94 -11.17 -18.08
C SER A 166 -29.45 -11.57 -17.99
N SER A 167 -28.84 -12.04 -19.09
CA SER A 167 -27.48 -12.60 -19.13
C SER A 167 -26.34 -11.59 -18.93
N THR A 168 -26.59 -10.28 -19.08
CA THR A 168 -25.56 -9.23 -18.99
C THR A 168 -25.58 -8.41 -17.70
N LYS A 169 -26.54 -8.65 -16.80
CA LYS A 169 -26.68 -7.93 -15.52
C LYS A 169 -25.65 -8.43 -14.51
N THR A 170 -24.82 -7.54 -14.00
CA THR A 170 -23.85 -7.82 -12.92
C THR A 170 -24.56 -8.08 -11.58
N PRO A 171 -23.90 -8.72 -10.58
CA PRO A 171 -24.50 -8.89 -9.24
C PRO A 171 -25.00 -7.57 -8.65
N ASP A 172 -24.28 -6.49 -8.94
CA ASP A 172 -24.60 -5.11 -8.60
C ASP A 172 -25.91 -4.61 -9.21
N ASP A 173 -26.33 -5.13 -10.36
CA ASP A 173 -27.60 -4.77 -11.04
C ASP A 173 -28.81 -5.53 -10.46
N LEU A 174 -28.58 -6.51 -9.60
CA LEU A 174 -29.61 -7.29 -8.90
C LEU A 174 -29.88 -6.77 -7.48
N VAL A 175 -28.92 -6.02 -6.92
CA VAL A 175 -29.17 -5.19 -5.74
C VAL A 175 -30.27 -4.21 -6.09
N GLY A 176 -31.37 -4.19 -5.33
CA GLY A 176 -32.51 -3.34 -5.68
C GLY A 176 -33.79 -4.08 -6.09
N LYS A 177 -33.72 -5.39 -6.40
CA LYS A 177 -34.82 -6.12 -7.03
C LYS A 177 -35.50 -7.14 -6.12
N THR A 178 -36.81 -7.33 -6.33
CA THR A 178 -37.60 -8.40 -5.71
C THR A 178 -37.20 -9.77 -6.28
N TYR A 179 -37.49 -10.86 -5.57
CA TYR A 179 -37.22 -12.22 -6.08
C TYR A 179 -37.92 -12.53 -7.41
N TYR A 180 -39.09 -11.94 -7.66
CA TYR A 180 -39.81 -12.06 -8.93
C TYR A 180 -39.06 -11.34 -10.07
N GLU A 181 -38.56 -10.14 -9.82
CA GLU A 181 -37.74 -9.37 -10.79
C GLU A 181 -36.36 -9.99 -11.02
N ILE A 182 -35.76 -10.60 -9.99
CA ILE A 182 -34.48 -11.31 -10.10
C ILE A 182 -34.63 -12.52 -11.03
N LEU A 183 -35.74 -13.25 -10.92
CA LEU A 183 -36.05 -14.39 -11.78
C LEU A 183 -36.70 -14.00 -13.11
N GLY A 184 -37.10 -12.73 -13.29
CA GLY A 184 -37.74 -12.26 -14.52
C GLY A 184 -39.15 -12.81 -14.73
N VAL A 185 -39.89 -13.08 -13.64
CA VAL A 185 -41.25 -13.64 -13.68
C VAL A 185 -42.25 -12.68 -13.02
N PRO A 186 -43.54 -12.69 -13.43
CA PRO A 186 -44.55 -11.87 -12.77
C PRO A 186 -44.89 -12.40 -11.36
N GLU A 187 -45.42 -11.56 -10.48
CA GLU A 187 -45.72 -11.97 -9.09
C GLU A 187 -46.84 -13.01 -8.98
N ASN A 188 -47.73 -13.06 -9.97
CA ASN A 188 -48.76 -14.09 -10.09
C ASN A 188 -48.25 -15.36 -10.80
N ALA A 189 -46.95 -15.48 -11.07
CA ALA A 189 -46.38 -16.63 -11.75
C ALA A 189 -46.69 -17.93 -11.00
N ASP A 190 -47.06 -18.97 -11.75
CA ASP A 190 -47.23 -20.30 -11.18
C ASP A 190 -45.86 -20.96 -10.92
N TYR A 191 -45.87 -22.08 -10.20
CA TYR A 191 -44.64 -22.82 -9.89
C TYR A 191 -43.88 -23.25 -11.15
N ALA A 192 -44.58 -23.60 -12.23
CA ALA A 192 -43.94 -24.06 -13.47
C ALA A 192 -43.17 -22.93 -14.16
N GLN A 193 -43.73 -21.72 -14.18
CA GLN A 193 -43.09 -20.52 -14.71
C GLN A 193 -41.86 -20.11 -13.89
N ILE A 194 -41.97 -20.15 -12.56
CA ILE A 194 -40.84 -19.85 -11.66
C ILE A 194 -39.73 -20.89 -11.85
N LYS A 195 -40.09 -22.18 -12.00
CA LYS A 195 -39.12 -23.26 -12.23
C LYS A 195 -38.43 -23.12 -13.59
N ASP A 196 -39.19 -22.84 -14.64
CA ASP A 196 -38.66 -22.65 -16.00
C ASP A 196 -37.68 -21.46 -16.04
N ALA A 197 -38.00 -20.36 -15.37
CA ALA A 197 -37.12 -19.21 -15.24
C ALA A 197 -35.81 -19.56 -14.50
N TYR A 198 -35.91 -20.30 -13.38
CA TYR A 198 -34.74 -20.77 -12.65
C TYR A 198 -33.88 -21.73 -13.48
N ASP A 199 -34.49 -22.68 -14.19
CA ASP A 199 -33.78 -23.65 -15.04
C ASP A 199 -33.04 -22.94 -16.19
N LYS A 200 -33.65 -21.91 -16.79
CA LYS A 200 -33.00 -21.04 -17.78
C LYS A 200 -31.79 -20.33 -17.20
N GLU A 201 -31.91 -19.74 -16.02
CA GLU A 201 -30.79 -19.07 -15.34
C GLU A 201 -29.69 -20.03 -14.90
N HIS A 202 -30.05 -21.23 -14.45
CA HIS A 202 -29.09 -22.28 -14.11
C HIS A 202 -28.33 -22.76 -15.34
N LYS A 203 -29.00 -22.89 -16.49
CA LYS A 203 -28.33 -23.18 -17.77
C LYS A 203 -27.37 -22.07 -18.15
N LYS A 204 -27.77 -20.80 -18.02
CA LYS A 204 -26.87 -19.64 -18.22
C LYS A 204 -25.66 -19.70 -17.29
N TYR A 205 -25.85 -20.05 -16.01
CA TYR A 205 -24.75 -20.24 -15.07
C TYR A 205 -23.81 -21.39 -15.47
N ILE A 206 -24.33 -22.52 -15.93
CA ILE A 206 -23.53 -23.65 -16.41
C ILE A 206 -22.69 -23.23 -17.63
N ASP A 207 -23.33 -22.56 -18.59
CA ASP A 207 -22.72 -22.14 -19.85
C ASP A 207 -21.85 -20.88 -19.70
N ALA A 208 -21.87 -20.22 -18.54
CA ALA A 208 -21.13 -18.99 -18.28
C ALA A 208 -19.61 -19.20 -18.24
N ARG A 209 -18.93 -18.35 -19.01
CA ARG A 209 -17.48 -18.31 -19.18
C ARG A 209 -16.73 -17.78 -17.96
N ASN A 210 -17.23 -16.72 -17.31
CA ASN A 210 -16.69 -16.20 -16.06
C ASN A 210 -17.46 -16.78 -14.86
N LYS A 211 -16.96 -17.89 -14.32
CA LYS A 211 -17.61 -18.59 -13.19
C LYS A 211 -17.66 -17.76 -11.92
N ALA A 212 -16.71 -16.86 -11.67
CA ALA A 212 -16.72 -16.05 -10.45
C ALA A 212 -17.90 -15.07 -10.43
N VAL A 213 -18.08 -14.31 -11.53
CA VAL A 213 -19.20 -13.36 -11.67
C VAL A 213 -20.54 -14.11 -11.77
N ALA A 214 -20.58 -15.21 -12.55
CA ALA A 214 -21.78 -16.01 -12.70
C ALA A 214 -22.20 -16.68 -11.38
N SER A 215 -21.25 -17.11 -10.54
CA SER A 215 -21.53 -17.70 -9.23
C SER A 215 -22.16 -16.70 -8.27
N ALA A 216 -21.66 -15.45 -8.22
CA ALA A 216 -22.21 -14.41 -7.37
C ALA A 216 -23.65 -14.04 -7.78
N ARG A 217 -23.91 -13.93 -9.08
CA ARG A 217 -25.26 -13.72 -9.63
C ARG A 217 -26.19 -14.91 -9.35
N PHE A 218 -25.71 -16.12 -9.60
CA PHE A 218 -26.50 -17.34 -9.45
C PHE A 218 -26.85 -17.62 -7.99
N PHE A 219 -26.00 -17.20 -7.04
CA PHE A 219 -26.31 -17.24 -5.61
C PHE A 219 -27.62 -16.49 -5.29
N ILE A 220 -27.75 -15.24 -5.75
CA ILE A 220 -28.95 -14.41 -5.53
C ILE A 220 -30.18 -15.03 -6.20
N ILE A 221 -30.02 -15.55 -7.42
CA ILE A 221 -31.10 -16.23 -8.16
C ILE A 221 -31.56 -17.49 -7.40
N THR A 222 -30.63 -18.23 -6.83
CA THR A 222 -30.91 -19.43 -6.03
C THR A 222 -31.65 -19.07 -4.75
N GLU A 223 -31.27 -18.00 -4.06
CA GLU A 223 -32.05 -17.51 -2.89
C GLU A 223 -33.48 -17.15 -3.26
N GLY A 224 -33.68 -16.44 -4.38
CA GLY A 224 -35.01 -16.12 -4.88
C GLY A 224 -35.84 -17.37 -5.20
N TRP A 225 -35.23 -18.34 -5.87
CA TRP A 225 -35.86 -19.64 -6.14
C TRP A 225 -36.22 -20.41 -4.86
N GLU A 226 -35.32 -20.51 -3.90
CA GLU A 226 -35.55 -21.19 -2.62
C GLU A 226 -36.70 -20.57 -1.81
N CYS A 227 -36.89 -19.26 -1.95
CA CYS A 227 -38.02 -18.55 -1.35
C CYS A 227 -39.32 -18.80 -2.13
N LEU A 228 -39.31 -18.64 -3.45
CA LEU A 228 -40.51 -18.69 -4.29
C LEU A 228 -41.01 -20.12 -4.59
N LYS A 229 -40.15 -21.14 -4.52
CA LYS A 229 -40.52 -22.54 -4.78
C LYS A 229 -41.39 -23.13 -3.66
N ASP A 230 -41.21 -22.66 -2.43
CA ASP A 230 -41.93 -23.14 -1.25
C ASP A 230 -43.18 -22.27 -1.03
N PRO A 231 -44.40 -22.84 -1.11
CA PRO A 231 -45.64 -22.07 -0.96
C PRO A 231 -45.73 -21.30 0.37
N VAL A 232 -45.17 -21.83 1.45
CA VAL A 232 -45.20 -21.17 2.77
C VAL A 232 -44.27 -19.96 2.77
N LYS A 233 -43.02 -20.14 2.33
CA LYS A 233 -42.05 -19.04 2.26
C LYS A 233 -42.47 -17.96 1.29
N ARG A 234 -43.02 -18.34 0.13
CA ARG A 234 -43.58 -17.41 -0.86
C ARG A 234 -44.70 -16.57 -0.25
N LYS A 235 -45.64 -17.19 0.47
CA LYS A 235 -46.73 -16.48 1.13
C LYS A 235 -46.23 -15.48 2.18
N ASP A 236 -45.25 -15.86 2.99
CA ASP A 236 -44.65 -14.98 3.99
C ASP A 236 -43.90 -13.81 3.33
N TYR A 237 -43.19 -14.09 2.24
CA TYR A 237 -42.52 -13.08 1.43
C TYR A 237 -43.51 -12.10 0.78
N ASP A 238 -44.59 -12.61 0.19
CA ASP A 238 -45.66 -11.81 -0.42
C ASP A 238 -46.37 -10.95 0.62
N ALA A 239 -46.61 -11.48 1.83
CA ALA A 239 -47.18 -10.73 2.94
C ALA A 239 -46.27 -9.56 3.36
N LYS A 240 -44.95 -9.79 3.46
CA LYS A 240 -43.97 -8.73 3.75
C LYS A 240 -43.93 -7.67 2.64
N LEU A 241 -43.94 -8.09 1.37
CA LEU A 241 -44.02 -7.17 0.24
C LEU A 241 -45.30 -6.34 0.28
N LYS A 242 -46.44 -6.93 0.63
CA LYS A 242 -47.72 -6.23 0.75
C LYS A 242 -47.69 -5.17 1.86
N ILE A 243 -47.23 -5.53 3.06
CA ILE A 243 -47.06 -4.59 4.18
C ILE A 243 -46.15 -3.43 3.76
N LYS A 244 -45.04 -3.73 3.09
CA LYS A 244 -44.08 -2.72 2.61
C LYS A 244 -44.70 -1.79 1.56
N ARG A 245 -45.54 -2.30 0.67
CA ARG A 245 -46.30 -1.50 -0.32
C ARG A 245 -47.35 -0.62 0.33
N GLU A 246 -48.09 -1.16 1.30
CA GLU A 246 -49.09 -0.42 2.08
C GLU A 246 -48.44 0.72 2.85
N ASP A 247 -47.29 0.50 3.47
CA ASP A 247 -46.55 1.55 4.16
C ASP A 247 -46.00 2.60 3.19
N ASN A 248 -45.42 2.16 2.07
CA ASN A 248 -44.96 3.06 1.02
C ASN A 248 -46.11 3.86 0.38
N SER A 249 -47.36 3.39 0.46
CA SER A 249 -48.50 4.05 -0.19
C SER A 249 -48.84 5.44 0.35
N LYS A 250 -48.37 5.75 1.56
CA LYS A 250 -48.49 7.06 2.21
C LYS A 250 -47.59 8.12 1.56
N PHE A 251 -46.58 7.68 0.81
CA PHE A 251 -45.62 8.56 0.16
C PHE A 251 -46.08 8.95 -1.25
N SER A 252 -45.67 10.15 -1.66
CA SER A 252 -45.94 10.69 -3.00
C SER A 252 -45.21 9.88 -4.09
N THR A 253 -45.81 9.79 -5.28
CA THR A 253 -45.14 9.22 -6.47
C THR A 253 -44.07 10.16 -7.03
N VAL A 254 -44.10 11.44 -6.66
CA VAL A 254 -43.07 12.43 -7.00
C VAL A 254 -42.31 12.88 -5.76
N LEU A 255 -41.00 13.08 -5.90
CA LEU A 255 -40.16 13.66 -4.86
C LEU A 255 -40.13 15.17 -5.04
N ASP A 256 -40.89 15.88 -4.21
CA ASP A 256 -41.14 17.32 -4.29
C ASP A 256 -40.09 18.13 -3.53
N PHE A 257 -39.58 19.23 -4.08
CA PHE A 257 -38.68 20.14 -3.37
C PHE A 257 -39.41 21.45 -3.06
N ARG A 258 -39.00 22.17 -2.01
CA ARG A 258 -39.60 23.45 -1.60
C ARG A 258 -39.56 24.51 -2.69
N SER A 259 -38.67 24.37 -3.67
CA SER A 259 -38.62 25.23 -4.86
C SER A 259 -39.83 25.05 -5.80
N GLY A 260 -40.64 24.00 -5.61
CA GLY A 260 -41.71 23.59 -6.52
C GLY A 260 -41.23 22.66 -7.65
N GLU A 261 -39.94 22.30 -7.69
CA GLU A 261 -39.41 21.28 -8.58
C GLU A 261 -39.68 19.87 -8.03
N ASN A 262 -39.86 18.89 -8.92
CA ASN A 262 -40.22 17.53 -8.54
C ASN A 262 -39.42 16.54 -9.36
N ALA A 263 -38.92 15.48 -8.72
CA ALA A 263 -38.32 14.35 -9.41
C ALA A 263 -39.33 13.22 -9.61
N LYS A 264 -39.37 12.72 -10.84
CA LYS A 264 -40.14 11.54 -11.28
C LYS A 264 -39.23 10.36 -11.62
N SER A 265 -37.94 10.61 -11.85
CA SER A 265 -36.94 9.59 -12.13
C SER A 265 -35.77 9.63 -11.14
N LEU A 266 -35.01 8.54 -11.06
CA LEU A 266 -33.80 8.46 -10.22
C LEU A 266 -32.78 9.53 -10.62
N LEU A 267 -32.64 9.81 -11.91
CA LEU A 267 -31.69 10.81 -12.42
C LEU A 267 -32.13 12.23 -12.03
N GLU A 268 -33.42 12.55 -12.17
CA GLU A 268 -33.97 13.83 -11.71
C GLU A 268 -33.82 13.99 -10.21
N ALA A 269 -34.06 12.93 -9.43
CA ALA A 269 -33.87 12.97 -7.98
C ALA A 269 -32.42 13.27 -7.62
N ALA A 270 -31.46 12.59 -8.25
CA ALA A 270 -30.04 12.86 -8.06
C ALA A 270 -29.69 14.32 -8.40
N ASN A 271 -30.17 14.85 -9.54
CA ASN A 271 -29.95 16.24 -9.96
C ASN A 271 -30.52 17.25 -8.93
N LEU A 272 -31.76 17.04 -8.47
CA LEU A 272 -32.39 17.93 -7.50
C LEU A 272 -31.74 17.84 -6.12
N ILE A 273 -31.28 16.65 -5.71
CA ILE A 273 -30.52 16.49 -4.47
C ILE A 273 -29.19 17.26 -4.54
N ASP A 274 -28.45 17.19 -5.66
CA ASP A 274 -27.21 17.97 -5.81
C ASP A 274 -27.47 19.48 -5.73
N LYS A 275 -28.59 19.93 -6.33
CA LYS A 275 -29.00 21.33 -6.36
C LYS A 275 -29.48 21.82 -4.98
N TYR A 276 -30.19 20.96 -4.24
CA TYR A 276 -30.82 21.27 -2.96
C TYR A 276 -30.34 20.32 -1.86
N TRP A 277 -29.03 20.31 -1.61
CA TRP A 277 -28.35 19.34 -0.75
C TRP A 277 -28.96 19.22 0.66
N ASP A 278 -29.19 20.35 1.34
CA ASP A 278 -29.79 20.34 2.68
C ASP A 278 -31.22 19.84 2.69
N GLU A 279 -31.96 20.00 1.59
CA GLU A 279 -33.28 19.43 1.45
C GLU A 279 -33.23 17.93 1.17
N GLY A 280 -32.28 17.48 0.35
CA GLY A 280 -31.96 16.07 0.19
C GLY A 280 -31.67 15.38 1.52
N LYS A 281 -30.88 16.02 2.39
CA LYS A 281 -30.61 15.52 3.75
C LYS A 281 -31.88 15.40 4.57
N ARG A 282 -32.75 16.43 4.56
CA ARG A 282 -34.03 16.37 5.26
C ARG A 282 -34.87 15.20 4.78
N LYS A 283 -35.01 15.03 3.46
CA LYS A 283 -35.77 13.94 2.84
C LYS A 283 -35.20 12.55 3.12
N LEU A 284 -33.89 12.45 3.28
CA LEU A 284 -33.24 11.23 3.77
C LEU A 284 -33.67 10.95 5.21
N THR A 285 -33.52 11.93 6.11
CA THR A 285 -33.80 11.77 7.55
C THR A 285 -35.29 11.59 7.89
N THR A 286 -36.20 12.17 7.10
CA THR A 286 -37.65 11.98 7.28
C THR A 286 -38.16 10.67 6.71
N GLY A 287 -37.32 9.94 5.97
CA GLY A 287 -37.69 8.72 5.25
C GLY A 287 -38.43 8.97 3.93
N ASP A 288 -38.66 10.22 3.53
CA ASP A 288 -39.36 10.58 2.30
C ASP A 288 -38.64 10.01 1.06
N LEU A 289 -37.30 10.05 1.06
CA LEU A 289 -36.51 9.54 -0.07
C LEU A 289 -36.67 8.03 -0.24
N ALA A 290 -36.57 7.26 0.87
CA ALA A 290 -36.79 5.82 0.86
C ALA A 290 -38.25 5.47 0.54
N GLY A 291 -39.21 6.18 1.12
CA GLY A 291 -40.63 6.01 0.86
C GLY A 291 -40.98 6.26 -0.61
N TRP A 292 -40.46 7.34 -1.19
CA TRP A 292 -40.61 7.66 -2.62
C TRP A 292 -39.99 6.59 -3.53
N LEU A 293 -38.78 6.11 -3.23
CA LEU A 293 -38.16 5.02 -3.97
C LEU A 293 -39.02 3.76 -3.96
N GLY A 294 -39.48 3.36 -2.76
CA GLY A 294 -40.32 2.19 -2.58
C GLY A 294 -41.68 2.30 -3.25
N ARG A 295 -42.27 3.51 -3.28
CA ARG A 295 -43.53 3.82 -3.99
C ARG A 295 -43.38 3.67 -5.50
N ASN A 296 -42.21 4.01 -6.04
CA ASN A 296 -41.91 3.93 -7.47
C ASN A 296 -41.28 2.60 -7.91
N GLY A 297 -41.50 1.52 -7.14
CA GLY A 297 -41.03 0.17 -7.49
C GLY A 297 -39.58 -0.14 -7.09
N ASN A 298 -38.83 0.82 -6.56
CA ASN A 298 -37.42 0.64 -6.17
C ASN A 298 -37.32 0.15 -4.71
N SER A 299 -37.99 -0.95 -4.40
CA SER A 299 -38.25 -1.36 -3.01
C SER A 299 -37.00 -1.78 -2.22
N VAL A 300 -36.00 -2.41 -2.86
CA VAL A 300 -34.76 -2.79 -2.16
C VAL A 300 -33.78 -1.62 -2.14
N LEU A 301 -33.75 -0.76 -3.16
CA LEU A 301 -33.00 0.49 -3.10
C LEU A 301 -33.52 1.37 -1.95
N ALA A 302 -34.83 1.38 -1.71
CA ALA A 302 -35.40 2.02 -0.52
C ALA A 302 -34.89 1.41 0.80
N ASP A 303 -34.67 0.09 0.87
CA ASP A 303 -34.08 -0.55 2.05
C ASP A 303 -32.60 -0.23 2.21
N GLU A 304 -31.86 -0.19 1.10
CA GLU A 304 -30.46 0.25 1.09
C GLU A 304 -30.33 1.69 1.58
N VAL A 305 -31.19 2.60 1.12
CA VAL A 305 -31.24 3.99 1.59
C VAL A 305 -31.57 4.07 3.09
N ARG A 306 -32.51 3.26 3.59
CA ARG A 306 -32.80 3.18 5.04
C ARG A 306 -31.60 2.64 5.82
N ALA A 307 -30.91 1.63 5.31
CA ALA A 307 -29.74 1.07 5.94
C ALA A 307 -28.60 2.11 6.01
N ILE A 308 -28.32 2.81 4.91
CA ILE A 308 -27.33 3.90 4.85
C ILE A 308 -27.67 4.97 5.89
N GLU A 309 -28.94 5.38 5.98
CA GLU A 309 -29.39 6.40 6.94
C GLU A 309 -29.14 5.98 8.41
N GLN A 310 -29.33 4.70 8.71
CA GLN A 310 -29.13 4.13 10.05
C GLN A 310 -27.65 3.90 10.40
N THR A 311 -26.83 3.49 9.43
CA THR A 311 -25.41 3.15 9.66
C THR A 311 -24.50 4.37 9.64
N GLU A 312 -24.84 5.38 8.85
CA GLU A 312 -24.00 6.57 8.68
C GLU A 312 -24.42 7.70 9.61
N GLU A 313 -23.53 8.04 10.54
CA GLU A 313 -23.73 9.16 11.47
C GLU A 313 -23.71 10.50 10.73
N ASN A 314 -22.77 10.68 9.80
CA ASN A 314 -22.66 11.91 9.02
C ASN A 314 -23.64 11.90 7.84
N LYS A 315 -24.63 12.79 7.87
CA LYS A 315 -25.71 12.84 6.87
C LYS A 315 -25.27 13.35 5.50
N ASP A 316 -24.16 14.09 5.39
CA ASP A 316 -23.58 14.46 4.08
C ASP A 316 -22.93 13.24 3.42
N ILE A 317 -22.23 12.41 4.19
CA ILE A 317 -21.69 11.12 3.71
C ILE A 317 -22.82 10.17 3.33
N ALA A 318 -23.85 10.07 4.19
CA ALA A 318 -25.02 9.24 3.93
C ALA A 318 -25.70 9.62 2.61
N LEU A 319 -25.94 10.92 2.39
CA LEU A 319 -26.60 11.40 1.18
C LEU A 319 -25.75 11.15 -0.08
N GLU A 320 -24.43 11.35 -0.01
CA GLU A 320 -23.53 11.01 -1.12
C GLU A 320 -23.56 9.50 -1.44
N LYS A 321 -23.53 8.64 -0.41
CA LYS A 321 -23.68 7.18 -0.60
C LYS A 321 -25.00 6.83 -1.29
N VAL A 322 -26.09 7.50 -0.91
CA VAL A 322 -27.38 7.32 -1.58
C VAL A 322 -27.29 7.70 -3.05
N ILE A 323 -26.72 8.85 -3.39
CA ILE A 323 -26.58 9.28 -4.80
C ILE A 323 -25.75 8.27 -5.61
N GLN A 324 -24.70 7.69 -5.02
CA GLN A 324 -23.89 6.64 -5.65
C GLN A 324 -24.70 5.34 -5.82
N ALA A 325 -25.51 4.97 -4.83
CA ALA A 325 -26.40 3.79 -4.88
C ALA A 325 -27.51 3.91 -5.94
N LEU A 326 -27.93 5.13 -6.32
CA LEU A 326 -28.88 5.33 -7.41
C LEU A 326 -28.34 4.85 -8.78
N LYS A 327 -27.01 4.69 -8.93
CA LYS A 327 -26.33 4.20 -10.15
C LYS A 327 -26.73 4.91 -11.44
N VAL A 328 -27.07 6.21 -11.37
CA VAL A 328 -27.52 7.01 -12.52
C VAL A 328 -26.39 7.66 -13.34
N GLY A 329 -25.17 7.08 -13.29
CA GLY A 329 -24.04 7.53 -14.09
C GLY A 329 -23.51 8.93 -13.74
N LYS A 330 -23.66 9.39 -12.49
CA LYS A 330 -23.08 10.65 -12.03
C LYS A 330 -21.56 10.56 -11.92
N GLU A 331 -20.87 11.65 -12.25
CA GLU A 331 -19.44 11.79 -12.00
C GLU A 331 -19.16 11.69 -10.48
N LYS A 332 -18.09 10.96 -10.14
CA LYS A 332 -17.60 10.86 -8.77
C LYS A 332 -16.89 12.16 -8.36
N PRO A 333 -16.78 12.47 -7.05
CA PRO A 333 -15.91 13.54 -6.58
C PRO A 333 -14.47 13.33 -7.07
N ALA A 334 -13.67 14.40 -7.12
CA ALA A 334 -12.26 14.32 -7.48
C ALA A 334 -11.40 14.91 -6.37
N ILE A 335 -10.34 14.20 -5.99
CA ILE A 335 -9.40 14.65 -4.96
C ILE A 335 -8.13 15.22 -5.61
N LYS A 336 -7.70 16.38 -5.14
CA LYS A 336 -6.41 16.99 -5.48
C LYS A 336 -5.64 17.28 -4.20
N ILE A 337 -4.37 16.89 -4.15
CA ILE A 337 -3.53 17.01 -2.96
C ILE A 337 -2.28 17.83 -3.28
N GLU A 338 -2.01 18.84 -2.46
CA GLU A 338 -0.89 19.77 -2.62
C GLU A 338 -0.16 19.97 -1.28
N PRO A 339 1.17 19.72 -1.19
CA PRO A 339 2.04 19.20 -2.24
C PRO A 339 1.88 17.69 -2.46
N SER A 340 2.25 17.20 -3.65
CA SER A 340 2.21 15.77 -4.01
C SER A 340 3.32 14.93 -3.37
N ALA A 341 4.32 15.58 -2.75
CA ALA A 341 5.34 14.96 -1.91
C ALA A 341 5.80 15.96 -0.85
N LEU A 342 6.15 15.48 0.35
CA LEU A 342 6.58 16.33 1.46
C LEU A 342 8.01 16.00 1.89
N GLU A 343 8.95 16.88 1.55
CA GLU A 343 10.34 16.81 1.99
C GLU A 343 10.55 17.65 3.26
N ILE A 344 10.58 16.99 4.42
CA ILE A 344 10.74 17.68 5.71
C ILE A 344 12.22 17.96 6.00
N GLY A 345 13.11 17.09 5.50
CA GLY A 345 14.55 17.21 5.71
C GLY A 345 15.02 16.71 7.07
N ARG A 346 16.00 17.40 7.68
CA ARG A 346 16.66 16.97 8.91
C ARG A 346 15.96 17.57 10.14
N ILE A 347 15.53 16.70 11.06
CA ILE A 347 14.94 17.09 12.35
C ILE A 347 15.96 16.75 13.44
N GLU A 348 16.22 17.70 14.34
CA GLU A 348 17.02 17.41 15.53
C GLU A 348 16.18 16.61 16.53
N TRP A 349 16.76 15.56 17.09
CA TRP A 349 16.14 14.82 18.18
C TRP A 349 15.79 15.78 19.33
N GLY A 350 14.57 15.65 19.87
CA GLY A 350 14.05 16.59 20.86
C GLY A 350 13.16 17.71 20.29
N LYS A 351 13.16 17.93 18.97
CA LYS A 351 12.32 18.96 18.32
C LYS A 351 11.08 18.35 17.69
N SER A 352 10.06 19.18 17.53
CA SER A 352 8.86 18.87 16.75
C SER A 352 8.80 19.78 15.53
N ILE A 353 8.26 19.27 14.44
CA ILE A 353 7.99 20.04 13.22
C ILE A 353 6.55 19.79 12.78
N VAL A 354 5.92 20.82 12.23
CA VAL A 354 4.59 20.76 11.65
C VAL A 354 4.72 21.08 10.17
N LYS A 355 4.06 20.28 9.33
CA LYS A 355 3.95 20.50 7.89
C LYS A 355 2.51 20.39 7.47
N THR A 356 2.10 21.17 6.48
CA THR A 356 0.71 21.23 6.05
C THR A 356 0.56 20.62 4.67
N ILE A 357 -0.50 19.84 4.49
CA ILE A 357 -0.94 19.31 3.20
C ILE A 357 -2.36 19.81 2.95
N LYS A 358 -2.57 20.43 1.80
CA LYS A 358 -3.88 20.89 1.33
C LYS A 358 -4.55 19.78 0.52
N ILE A 359 -5.79 19.47 0.88
CA ILE A 359 -6.65 18.53 0.18
C ILE A 359 -7.82 19.33 -0.38
N LEU A 360 -8.07 19.23 -1.67
CA LEU A 360 -9.13 19.92 -2.38
C LEU A 360 -10.07 18.89 -3.00
N ASN A 361 -11.38 19.11 -2.86
CA ASN A 361 -12.36 18.45 -3.74
C ASN A 361 -12.42 19.24 -5.05
N ASP A 362 -11.67 18.78 -6.05
CA ASP A 362 -11.54 19.38 -7.39
C ASP A 362 -12.62 18.87 -8.37
N GLY A 363 -13.57 18.07 -7.87
CA GLY A 363 -14.69 17.58 -8.66
C GLY A 363 -15.73 18.66 -8.91
N ALA A 364 -16.44 18.56 -10.04
CA ALA A 364 -17.56 19.45 -10.36
C ALA A 364 -18.79 19.23 -9.45
N ARG A 365 -18.89 18.06 -8.81
CA ARG A 365 -20.01 17.66 -7.94
C ARG A 365 -19.59 16.62 -6.90
N GLY A 366 -20.48 16.40 -5.93
CA GLY A 366 -20.40 15.31 -4.96
C GLY A 366 -19.55 15.63 -3.74
N TYR A 367 -19.93 15.05 -2.61
CA TYR A 367 -19.25 15.22 -1.33
C TYR A 367 -18.06 14.25 -1.23
N LEU A 368 -16.84 14.79 -1.14
CA LEU A 368 -15.63 13.98 -0.99
C LEU A 368 -15.48 13.58 0.47
N TYR A 369 -15.40 12.28 0.73
CA TYR A 369 -15.16 11.75 2.07
C TYR A 369 -14.19 10.56 2.04
N GLY A 370 -13.53 10.33 3.17
CA GLY A 370 -12.56 9.25 3.31
C GLY A 370 -11.69 9.38 4.54
N ASP A 371 -10.71 8.48 4.64
CA ASP A 371 -9.79 8.39 5.76
C ASP A 371 -8.34 8.65 5.32
N VAL A 372 -7.57 9.25 6.23
CA VAL A 372 -6.15 9.52 6.07
C VAL A 372 -5.37 8.60 6.99
N ASN A 373 -4.49 7.81 6.38
CA ASN A 373 -3.69 6.80 7.05
C ASN A 373 -2.21 6.95 6.72
N VAL A 374 -1.34 6.37 7.54
CA VAL A 374 0.11 6.40 7.33
C VAL A 374 0.70 5.02 7.38
N PHE A 375 1.62 4.77 6.44
CA PHE A 375 2.37 3.53 6.37
C PHE A 375 3.88 3.77 6.15
N PRO A 376 4.76 3.19 6.98
CA PRO A 376 4.46 2.46 8.22
C PRO A 376 3.97 3.40 9.33
N SER A 377 3.18 2.90 10.28
CA SER A 377 2.81 3.68 11.47
C SER A 377 4.03 3.91 12.35
N ILE A 378 4.32 5.16 12.69
CA ILE A 378 5.48 5.55 13.50
C ILE A 378 5.01 6.35 14.70
N LYS A 379 5.40 5.91 15.90
CA LYS A 379 5.19 6.69 17.14
C LYS A 379 5.88 8.05 17.01
N GLY A 380 5.12 9.13 17.23
CA GLY A 380 5.62 10.50 17.08
C GLY A 380 5.21 11.18 15.77
N VAL A 381 4.52 10.50 14.85
CA VAL A 381 3.84 11.15 13.71
C VAL A 381 2.34 11.18 14.00
N ALA A 382 1.73 12.36 13.93
CA ALA A 382 0.31 12.59 14.19
C ALA A 382 -0.30 13.54 13.17
N PHE A 383 -1.63 13.52 13.06
CA PHE A 383 -2.42 14.38 12.18
C PHE A 383 -3.40 15.21 12.99
N SER A 384 -3.65 16.44 12.54
CA SER A 384 -4.75 17.28 13.04
C SER A 384 -6.11 16.60 12.89
N GLN A 385 -6.30 15.85 11.80
CA GLN A 385 -7.50 15.04 11.55
C GLN A 385 -7.19 13.86 10.63
N ASN A 386 -7.99 12.80 10.76
CA ASN A 386 -7.87 11.58 9.96
C ASN A 386 -9.10 11.32 9.07
N LYS A 387 -10.12 12.18 9.11
CA LYS A 387 -11.32 12.09 8.26
C LYS A 387 -11.38 13.26 7.30
N ILE A 388 -11.88 13.01 6.10
CA ILE A 388 -12.11 14.00 5.04
C ILE A 388 -13.60 14.19 4.86
N GLY A 389 -14.02 15.44 4.69
CA GLY A 389 -15.40 15.81 4.35
C GLY A 389 -15.40 17.16 3.65
N LEU A 390 -15.55 17.16 2.32
CA LEU A 390 -15.37 18.36 1.50
C LEU A 390 -16.43 18.46 0.40
N PHE A 391 -17.15 19.58 0.35
CA PHE A 391 -17.98 19.93 -0.80
C PHE A 391 -17.12 20.31 -2.01
N PRO A 392 -17.69 20.26 -3.23
CA PRO A 392 -17.00 20.72 -4.45
C PRO A 392 -16.37 22.10 -4.28
N GLY A 393 -15.10 22.23 -4.65
CA GLY A 393 -14.32 23.46 -4.52
C GLY A 393 -13.81 23.79 -3.11
N GLN A 394 -14.23 23.05 -2.08
CA GLN A 394 -13.69 23.22 -0.73
C GLN A 394 -12.36 22.50 -0.55
N TYR A 395 -11.52 23.08 0.29
CA TYR A 395 -10.26 22.47 0.70
C TYR A 395 -10.14 22.39 2.22
N HIS A 396 -9.32 21.45 2.67
CA HIS A 396 -8.89 21.36 4.06
C HIS A 396 -7.37 21.23 4.14
N GLU A 397 -6.78 21.82 5.16
CA GLU A 397 -5.36 21.73 5.45
C GLU A 397 -5.11 20.74 6.58
N ILE A 398 -4.47 19.61 6.28
CA ILE A 398 -4.08 18.63 7.29
C ILE A 398 -2.66 18.93 7.74
N GLU A 399 -2.53 19.29 9.01
CA GLU A 399 -1.25 19.37 9.69
C GLU A 399 -0.70 17.98 10.03
N VAL A 400 0.52 17.72 9.56
CA VAL A 400 1.39 16.59 9.87
C VAL A 400 2.37 17.02 10.95
N GLN A 401 2.18 16.49 12.16
CA GLN A 401 3.02 16.77 13.30
C GLN A 401 4.02 15.64 13.52
N ILE A 402 5.32 15.98 13.57
CA ILE A 402 6.40 15.01 13.77
C ILE A 402 7.18 15.41 15.02
N ASP A 403 7.01 14.65 16.09
CA ASP A 403 7.75 14.77 17.35
C ASP A 403 8.94 13.81 17.36
N ALA A 404 10.14 14.35 17.09
CA ALA A 404 11.36 13.58 16.99
C ALA A 404 11.85 13.00 18.33
N ARG A 405 11.24 13.35 19.48
CA ARG A 405 11.56 12.71 20.77
C ARG A 405 11.24 11.23 20.77
N ASN A 406 10.13 10.87 20.15
CA ASN A 406 9.57 9.52 20.15
C ASN A 406 10.03 8.69 18.93
N ILE A 407 10.91 9.25 18.10
CA ILE A 407 11.36 8.64 16.85
C ILE A 407 12.86 8.34 16.95
N PRO A 408 13.29 7.08 16.72
CA PRO A 408 14.71 6.73 16.68
C PRO A 408 15.50 7.54 15.65
N ILE A 409 16.80 7.68 15.88
CA ILE A 409 17.70 8.39 14.96
C ILE A 409 17.89 7.52 13.70
N ASN A 410 17.18 7.84 12.62
CA ASN A 410 17.31 7.18 11.31
C ASN A 410 16.78 8.08 10.18
N LYS A 411 16.91 7.63 8.92
CA LYS A 411 16.15 8.14 7.79
C LYS A 411 14.82 7.37 7.68
N TYR A 412 13.74 8.11 7.48
CA TYR A 412 12.39 7.60 7.33
C TYR A 412 11.83 8.01 5.98
N ASN A 413 11.29 7.03 5.24
CA ASN A 413 10.50 7.25 4.05
C ASN A 413 9.11 6.67 4.34
N ILE A 414 8.11 7.53 4.38
CA ILE A 414 6.76 7.19 4.81
C ILE A 414 5.79 7.55 3.69
N LYS A 415 4.66 6.84 3.63
CA LYS A 415 3.56 7.15 2.73
C LYS A 415 2.33 7.53 3.53
N MET A 416 1.68 8.62 3.13
CA MET A 416 0.35 8.97 3.60
C MET A 416 -0.66 8.51 2.56
N SER A 417 -1.56 7.62 2.95
CA SER A 417 -2.61 7.07 2.10
C SER A 417 -3.94 7.79 2.39
N PHE A 418 -4.58 8.25 1.33
CA PHE A 418 -5.88 8.91 1.33
C PHE A 418 -6.87 7.97 0.65
N ALA A 419 -7.62 7.22 1.46
CA ALA A 419 -8.64 6.29 0.97
C ALA A 419 -9.99 7.01 0.91
N THR A 420 -10.42 7.43 -0.29
CA THR A 420 -11.64 8.22 -0.48
C THR A 420 -12.66 7.52 -1.37
N ASN A 421 -13.90 8.03 -1.37
CA ASN A 421 -14.97 7.59 -2.28
C ASN A 421 -14.67 7.87 -3.77
N ALA A 422 -13.70 8.72 -4.07
CA ALA A 422 -13.21 8.99 -5.42
C ALA A 422 -12.16 7.95 -5.86
N ASN A 423 -11.03 7.94 -5.15
CA ASN A 423 -9.90 7.06 -5.40
C ASN A 423 -9.03 6.90 -4.14
N SER A 424 -8.04 6.00 -4.21
CA SER A 424 -6.98 5.89 -3.21
C SER A 424 -5.71 6.58 -3.73
N THR A 425 -5.24 7.63 -3.06
CA THR A 425 -4.04 8.38 -3.45
C THR A 425 -2.97 8.28 -2.36
N GLU A 426 -1.69 8.19 -2.73
CA GLU A 426 -0.57 8.16 -1.78
C GLU A 426 0.33 9.39 -1.93
N VAL A 427 0.65 10.05 -0.82
CA VAL A 427 1.64 11.15 -0.76
C VAL A 427 2.87 10.69 0.01
N PRO A 428 4.03 10.51 -0.66
CA PRO A 428 5.26 10.18 0.03
C PRO A 428 5.80 11.38 0.83
N PHE A 429 6.34 11.10 2.01
CA PHE A 429 7.08 12.10 2.77
C PHE A 429 8.31 11.50 3.46
N SER A 430 9.39 12.29 3.50
CA SER A 430 10.71 11.83 3.96
C SER A 430 11.32 12.78 4.99
N PHE A 431 11.97 12.21 6.00
CA PHE A 431 12.71 12.97 7.00
C PHE A 431 13.87 12.17 7.60
N ARG A 432 14.82 12.88 8.22
CA ARG A 432 15.94 12.28 8.96
C ARG A 432 15.99 12.84 10.37
N VAL A 433 15.82 11.98 11.36
CA VAL A 433 16.08 12.34 12.76
C VAL A 433 17.58 12.27 13.01
N SER A 434 18.13 13.25 13.72
CA SER A 434 19.57 13.36 13.93
C SER A 434 19.91 13.90 15.31
N SER A 435 21.06 13.50 15.84
CA SER A 435 21.62 14.10 17.06
C SER A 435 22.44 15.35 16.72
N SER A 436 22.47 16.30 17.65
CA SER A 436 23.37 17.46 17.59
C SER A 436 24.74 17.04 18.14
N ILE A 437 25.56 16.43 17.27
CA ILE A 437 26.94 15.99 17.60
C ILE A 437 27.75 17.13 18.22
N ALA A 438 27.57 18.38 17.77
CA ALA A 438 28.25 19.55 18.31
C ALA A 438 27.92 19.83 19.79
N ARG A 439 26.66 19.64 20.22
CA ARG A 439 26.27 19.76 21.64
C ARG A 439 26.81 18.59 22.47
N MET A 440 26.87 17.39 21.90
CA MET A 440 27.46 16.22 22.56
C MET A 440 28.96 16.41 22.78
N ILE A 441 29.70 16.80 21.74
CA ILE A 441 31.14 17.09 21.82
C ILE A 441 31.39 18.25 22.78
N GLY A 442 30.63 19.35 22.68
CA GLY A 442 30.78 20.50 23.58
C GLY A 442 30.56 20.14 25.05
N ARG A 443 29.58 19.29 25.37
CA ARG A 443 29.34 18.79 26.74
C ARG A 443 30.44 17.86 27.22
N SER A 444 30.94 16.97 26.36
CA SER A 444 32.05 16.07 26.70
C SER A 444 33.37 16.84 26.90
N VAL A 445 33.65 17.84 26.07
CA VAL A 445 34.83 18.72 26.22
C VAL A 445 34.73 19.52 27.52
N LEU A 446 33.56 20.09 27.83
CA LEU A 446 33.34 20.82 29.08
C LEU A 446 33.52 19.90 30.30
N ALA A 447 32.95 18.69 30.27
CA ALA A 447 33.15 17.70 31.32
C ALA A 447 34.63 17.33 31.49
N GLY A 448 35.36 17.15 30.38
CA GLY A 448 36.80 16.90 30.39
C GLY A 448 37.60 18.06 30.99
N LEU A 449 37.25 19.31 30.67
CA LEU A 449 37.89 20.50 31.24
C LEU A 449 37.61 20.64 32.74
N VAL A 450 36.38 20.39 33.18
CA VAL A 450 36.01 20.41 34.61
C VAL A 450 36.77 19.31 35.37
N PHE A 451 36.84 18.10 34.81
CA PHE A 451 37.55 16.99 35.41
C PHE A 451 39.06 17.22 35.47
N GLY A 452 39.66 17.71 34.38
CA GLY A 452 41.08 18.08 34.31
C GLY A 452 41.43 19.22 35.27
N GLY A 453 40.56 20.23 35.37
CA GLY A 453 40.71 21.35 36.32
C GLY A 453 40.64 20.88 37.78
N ALA A 454 39.70 19.99 38.11
CA ALA A 454 39.60 19.39 39.44
C ALA A 454 40.86 18.58 39.80
N LEU A 455 41.37 17.77 38.87
CA LEU A 455 42.63 17.04 39.06
C LEU A 455 43.83 17.98 39.23
N GLY A 456 43.90 19.07 38.47
CA GLY A 456 44.96 20.09 38.61
C GLY A 456 44.91 20.82 39.95
N PHE A 457 43.72 21.14 40.45
CA PHE A 457 43.51 21.75 41.76
C PHE A 457 43.92 20.80 42.89
N VAL A 458 43.53 19.52 42.80
CA VAL A 458 43.96 18.48 43.74
C VAL A 458 45.48 18.33 43.71
N ARG A 459 46.11 18.28 42.53
CA ARG A 459 47.59 18.26 42.39
C ARG A 459 48.23 19.42 43.14
N LYS A 460 47.69 20.64 42.98
CA LYS A 460 48.22 21.84 43.63
C LYS A 460 48.08 21.78 45.15
N ILE A 461 46.91 21.40 45.67
CA ILE A 461 46.69 21.24 47.12
C ILE A 461 47.63 20.18 47.69
N THR A 462 47.71 19.01 47.06
CA THR A 462 48.57 17.91 47.51
C THR A 462 50.03 18.33 47.52
N HIS A 463 50.51 19.04 46.48
CA HIS A 463 51.85 19.60 46.44
C HIS A 463 52.07 20.64 47.56
N THR A 464 51.14 21.57 47.78
CA THR A 464 51.25 22.60 48.82
C THR A 464 51.28 21.99 50.22
N ILE A 465 50.41 21.02 50.51
CA ILE A 465 50.38 20.32 51.80
C ILE A 465 51.69 19.53 52.01
N LEU A 466 52.08 18.69 51.05
CA LEU A 466 53.30 17.87 51.17
C LEU A 466 54.58 18.70 51.29
N SER A 467 54.70 19.78 50.53
CA SER A 467 55.85 20.71 50.61
C SER A 467 55.89 21.55 51.90
N THR A 468 54.76 21.69 52.60
CA THR A 468 54.69 22.36 53.91
C THR A 468 55.12 21.42 55.05
N PHE A 469 54.79 20.13 54.97
CA PHE A 469 55.08 19.16 56.04
C PHE A 469 56.42 18.42 55.89
N SER A 470 57.05 18.44 54.71
CA SER A 470 58.35 17.78 54.50
C SER A 470 59.24 18.55 53.50
N PRO A 471 60.40 19.10 53.93
CA PRO A 471 61.31 19.86 53.06
C PRO A 471 61.87 19.06 51.88
N SER A 472 61.89 17.72 52.00
CA SER A 472 62.41 16.80 50.97
C SER A 472 61.59 16.80 49.66
N PHE A 473 60.41 17.42 49.65
CA PHE A 473 59.55 17.52 48.45
C PHE A 473 59.67 18.86 47.72
N LYS A 474 60.53 19.79 48.17
CA LYS A 474 60.86 21.00 47.39
C LYS A 474 61.73 20.62 46.20
N GLY A 475 61.11 20.36 45.05
CA GLY A 475 61.79 20.18 43.76
C GLY A 475 61.51 18.87 43.02
N SER A 476 60.74 17.95 43.59
CA SER A 476 60.36 16.69 42.91
C SER A 476 59.06 16.84 42.13
N GLU A 477 59.01 16.44 40.86
CA GLU A 477 57.74 16.30 40.15
C GLU A 477 56.92 15.18 40.79
N LEU A 478 55.69 15.50 41.19
CA LEU A 478 54.79 14.66 41.99
C LEU A 478 54.54 13.26 41.40
N MET A 479 54.85 13.03 40.12
CA MET A 479 54.65 11.76 39.41
C MET A 479 55.81 10.76 39.54
N ASP A 480 57.01 11.18 39.94
CA ASP A 480 58.12 10.23 40.17
C ASP A 480 57.84 9.30 41.36
N TRP A 481 56.99 9.74 42.27
CA TRP A 481 56.57 8.99 43.45
C TRP A 481 55.45 7.97 43.17
N VAL A 482 54.68 8.12 42.07
CA VAL A 482 53.64 7.16 41.64
C VAL A 482 54.22 6.10 40.68
N SER A 483 55.54 5.95 40.64
CA SER A 483 56.15 4.79 40.01
C SER A 483 56.02 3.57 40.93
N TRP A 484 55.57 2.44 40.37
CA TRP A 484 55.39 1.17 41.09
C TRP A 484 56.65 0.74 41.87
N SER A 485 57.84 1.13 41.41
CA SER A 485 59.13 0.83 42.04
C SER A 485 59.38 1.53 43.38
N ASN A 486 58.71 2.65 43.66
CA ASN A 486 58.83 3.35 44.94
C ASN A 486 57.79 2.88 45.98
N LEU A 487 56.61 2.42 45.52
CA LEU A 487 55.58 1.82 46.38
C LEU A 487 56.06 0.50 47.02
N ASP A 488 56.77 -0.34 46.25
CA ASP A 488 57.31 -1.61 46.76
C ASP A 488 58.36 -1.41 47.86
N LYS A 489 59.21 -0.37 47.75
CA LYS A 489 60.23 -0.06 48.77
C LYS A 489 59.64 0.41 50.10
N ILE A 490 58.49 1.07 50.06
CA ILE A 490 57.79 1.57 51.24
C ILE A 490 56.98 0.45 51.90
N LEU A 491 56.35 -0.43 51.11
CA LEU A 491 55.62 -1.60 51.62
C LEU A 491 56.52 -2.65 52.28
N LEU A 492 57.78 -2.74 51.87
CA LEU A 492 58.73 -3.75 52.36
C LEU A 492 59.67 -3.26 53.48
N SER A 493 59.64 -1.98 53.86
CA SER A 493 60.47 -1.44 54.96
C SER A 493 59.64 -1.22 56.24
N GLY A 494 59.72 -2.17 57.17
CA GLY A 494 58.95 -2.19 58.42
C GLY A 494 59.42 -1.19 59.49
N SER A 495 59.33 0.12 59.25
CA SER A 495 59.59 1.17 60.25
C SER A 495 58.37 2.05 60.49
N PHE A 496 57.53 1.69 61.46
CA PHE A 496 56.21 2.27 61.70
C PHE A 496 56.18 3.51 62.62
N GLY A 497 57.21 4.38 62.56
CA GLY A 497 57.29 5.57 63.43
C GLY A 497 56.84 6.89 62.76
N LYS A 498 57.45 7.22 61.61
CA LYS A 498 57.12 8.42 60.80
C LYS A 498 56.30 8.09 59.55
N ASP A 499 56.23 6.81 59.18
CA ASP A 499 55.54 6.34 57.99
C ASP A 499 54.05 6.05 58.22
N ALA A 500 53.61 5.92 59.48
CA ALA A 500 52.20 5.75 59.82
C ALA A 500 51.35 6.99 59.49
N LEU A 501 51.87 8.19 59.80
CA LEU A 501 51.21 9.45 59.42
C LEU A 501 51.19 9.64 57.90
N ARG A 502 52.25 9.19 57.21
CA ARG A 502 52.33 9.20 55.73
C ARG A 502 51.31 8.25 55.13
N MET A 503 51.19 7.02 55.64
CA MET A 503 50.18 6.04 55.23
C MET A 503 48.77 6.54 55.48
N LEU A 504 48.51 7.19 56.62
CA LEU A 504 47.21 7.77 56.94
C LEU A 504 46.84 8.90 55.96
N ILE A 505 47.75 9.82 55.68
CA ILE A 505 47.53 10.90 54.70
C ILE A 505 47.30 10.33 53.30
N VAL A 506 48.07 9.32 52.89
CA VAL A 506 47.90 8.64 51.60
C VAL A 506 46.56 7.93 51.50
N THR A 507 46.13 7.26 52.57
CA THR A 507 44.85 6.54 52.61
C THR A 507 43.66 7.51 52.55
N VAL A 508 43.75 8.65 53.24
CA VAL A 508 42.71 9.69 53.20
C VAL A 508 42.65 10.34 51.82
N ILE A 509 43.80 10.67 51.22
CA ILE A 509 43.85 11.25 49.86
C ILE A 509 43.33 10.25 48.82
N ALA A 510 43.70 8.96 48.91
CA ALA A 510 43.19 7.91 48.04
C ALA A 510 41.67 7.70 48.21
N GLY A 511 41.15 7.78 49.44
CA GLY A 511 39.72 7.71 49.73
C GLY A 511 38.94 8.88 49.12
N ILE A 512 39.48 10.11 49.20
CA ILE A 512 38.91 11.28 48.52
C ILE A 512 38.95 11.10 47.00
N PHE A 513 40.03 10.53 46.46
CA PHE A 513 40.20 10.23 45.04
C PHE A 513 39.14 9.24 44.53
N LEU A 514 38.93 8.15 45.26
CA LEU A 514 37.90 7.16 44.96
C LEU A 514 36.48 7.72 45.12
N GLY A 515 36.25 8.63 46.08
CA GLY A 515 34.98 9.33 46.27
C GLY A 515 34.65 10.29 45.12
N ILE A 516 35.63 11.05 44.63
CA ILE A 516 35.47 11.95 43.48
C ILE A 516 35.27 11.17 42.19
N ILE A 517 36.03 10.08 41.98
CA ILE A 517 35.85 9.19 40.83
C ILE A 517 34.47 8.52 40.92
N GLY A 518 34.11 7.90 42.04
CA GLY A 518 32.82 7.25 42.23
C GLY A 518 31.63 8.19 42.05
N GLY A 519 31.69 9.38 42.69
CA GLY A 519 30.66 10.41 42.58
C GLY A 519 30.57 11.03 41.19
N GLY A 520 31.71 11.30 40.55
CA GLY A 520 31.78 11.79 39.18
C GLY A 520 31.26 10.76 38.16
N THR A 521 31.61 9.50 38.34
CA THR A 521 31.13 8.39 37.49
C THR A 521 29.63 8.18 37.68
N TYR A 522 29.12 8.23 38.92
CA TYR A 522 27.68 8.17 39.22
C TYR A 522 26.91 9.36 38.61
N TYR A 523 27.44 10.58 38.72
CA TYR A 523 26.84 11.77 38.11
C TYR A 523 26.82 11.67 36.57
N LEU A 524 27.91 11.19 35.97
CA LEU A 524 28.00 10.95 34.53
C LEU A 524 27.04 9.86 34.07
N VAL A 525 26.91 8.74 34.81
CA VAL A 525 25.95 7.66 34.52
C VAL A 525 24.50 8.15 34.66
N ARG A 526 24.20 9.04 35.61
CA ARG A 526 22.87 9.63 35.76
C ARG A 526 22.55 10.66 34.68
N MET A 527 23.55 11.38 34.18
CA MET A 527 23.45 12.29 33.03
C MET A 527 23.35 11.55 31.69
N THR A 528 23.91 10.35 31.57
CA THR A 528 23.80 9.50 30.37
C THR A 528 22.59 8.56 30.39
N LYS A 529 21.94 8.38 31.54
CA LYS A 529 20.52 7.98 31.60
C LYS A 529 19.64 9.12 31.08
N ILE A 530 19.76 9.35 29.78
CA ILE A 530 18.66 9.71 28.90
C ILE A 530 17.57 8.69 29.22
N ASP A 531 16.44 9.16 29.74
CA ASP A 531 15.27 8.33 30.04
C ASP A 531 14.90 7.53 28.79
N PHE A 532 15.30 6.26 28.75
CA PHE A 532 14.62 5.24 27.97
C PHE A 532 13.36 4.88 28.75
N LYS A 533 12.31 5.67 28.55
CA LYS A 533 10.93 5.28 28.83
C LYS A 533 10.17 5.20 27.53
#